data_AF-A0A6V8E7H7-F1
#
_entry.id   AF-A0A6V8E7H7-F1
#
_cell.length_a   1.000
_cell.length_b   1.000
_cell.length_c   1.000
_cell.angle_alpha   90.00
_cell.angle_beta   90.00
_cell.angle_gamma   90.00
#
_symmetry.space_group_name_H-M   'P 1'
#
loop_
_entity.id
_entity.type
_entity.pdbx_description
1 polymer ?
#
loop_
_entity_poly.entity_id
_entity_poly.type
_entity_poly.pdbx_seq_one_letter_code
_entity_poly.pdbx_strand_id
1 'polypeptide(L)'
;LAATMKQARQLVNHGLICIGDQKVTIPSYPVSRDEEELIKYHPSSGLNNPEHAIRKAIEGRREKAEYAVDEVDPEATPEFAAEVKEAAEAAPSVEETGGDE
;
A
#
# COMPACT_ATOMS: atom_id res chain seq x y z
N LEU A 1 -1.19 11.01 5.60
CA LEU A 1 -1.62 12.21 4.82
C LEU A 1 -3.11 12.17 4.40
N ALA A 2 -3.82 11.04 4.48
CA ALA A 2 -5.27 11.00 4.24
C ALA A 2 -5.92 9.93 5.11
N ALA A 3 -7.22 10.05 5.37
CA ALA A 3 -7.98 9.08 6.16
C ALA A 3 -8.64 7.99 5.30
N THR A 4 -8.79 8.21 3.98
CA THR A 4 -9.39 7.25 3.05
C THR A 4 -8.74 7.35 1.66
N MET A 5 -8.84 6.27 0.86
CA MET A 5 -8.37 6.27 -0.53
C MET A 5 -9.08 7.32 -1.40
N LYS A 6 -10.39 7.54 -1.20
CA LYS A 6 -11.15 8.58 -1.93
C LYS A 6 -10.62 9.97 -1.60
N GLN A 7 -10.36 10.23 -0.31
CA GLN A 7 -9.78 11.49 0.12
C GLN A 7 -8.37 11.69 -0.44
N ALA A 8 -7.52 10.65 -0.48
CA ALA A 8 -6.19 10.75 -1.08
C ALA A 8 -6.28 11.20 -2.55
N ARG A 9 -7.14 10.56 -3.35
CA ARG A 9 -7.40 10.98 -4.74
C ARG A 9 -7.89 12.41 -4.84
N GLN A 10 -8.77 12.84 -3.94
CA GLN A 10 -9.27 14.22 -3.91
C GLN A 10 -8.14 15.24 -3.64
N LEU A 11 -7.27 14.93 -2.67
CA LEU A 11 -6.13 15.78 -2.31
C LEU A 11 -5.12 15.88 -3.46
N VAL A 12 -4.85 14.78 -4.15
CA VAL A 12 -3.98 14.75 -5.33
C VAL A 12 -4.62 15.52 -6.49
N ASN A 13 -5.89 15.28 -6.82
CA ASN A 13 -6.57 15.98 -7.92
C ASN A 13 -6.66 17.50 -7.72
N HIS A 14 -6.88 17.96 -6.49
CA HIS A 14 -6.81 19.40 -6.18
C HIS A 14 -5.36 19.92 -6.10
N GLY A 15 -4.39 19.02 -6.08
CA GLY A 15 -2.96 19.28 -5.96
C GLY A 15 -2.61 19.98 -4.65
N LEU A 16 -3.20 19.47 -3.58
CA LEU A 16 -2.84 19.78 -2.20
C LEU A 16 -1.65 18.92 -1.73
N ILE A 17 -1.15 18.02 -2.59
CA ILE A 17 0.02 17.16 -2.38
C ILE A 17 1.11 17.53 -3.38
N CYS A 18 2.35 17.58 -2.90
CA CYS A 18 3.56 17.77 -3.68
C CYS A 18 4.56 16.65 -3.37
N ILE A 19 5.37 16.31 -4.36
CA ILE A 19 6.58 15.49 -4.20
C ILE A 19 7.75 16.44 -4.32
N GLY A 20 8.46 16.68 -3.22
CA GLY A 20 9.46 17.74 -3.16
C GLY A 20 8.83 19.08 -3.55
N ASP A 21 9.39 19.77 -4.53
CA ASP A 21 8.87 21.08 -4.96
C ASP A 21 7.88 20.98 -6.13
N GLN A 22 7.60 19.77 -6.61
CA GLN A 22 6.70 19.53 -7.72
C GLN A 22 5.29 19.17 -7.23
N LYS A 23 4.30 19.90 -7.76
CA LYS A 23 2.88 19.59 -7.56
C LYS A 23 2.47 18.41 -8.44
N VAL A 24 1.96 17.34 -7.83
CA VAL A 24 1.47 16.15 -8.55
C VAL A 24 -0.05 16.12 -8.49
N THR A 25 -0.68 16.08 -9.66
CA THR A 25 -2.15 16.05 -9.81
C THR A 25 -2.69 14.73 -10.35
N ILE A 26 -1.82 13.77 -10.65
CA ILE A 26 -2.18 12.46 -11.20
C ILE A 26 -2.20 11.44 -10.05
N PRO A 27 -3.36 10.90 -9.66
CA PRO A 27 -3.46 9.95 -8.54
C PRO A 27 -2.84 8.58 -8.82
N SER A 28 -2.50 8.28 -10.07
CA SER A 28 -1.82 7.06 -10.50
C SER A 28 -0.33 7.28 -10.82
N TYR A 29 0.26 8.36 -10.31
CA TYR A 29 1.69 8.63 -10.49
C TYR A 29 2.52 7.57 -9.74
N PRO A 30 3.42 6.82 -10.42
CA PRO A 30 4.30 5.88 -9.76
C PRO A 30 5.36 6.65 -8.97
N VAL A 31 5.48 6.35 -7.67
CA VAL A 31 6.43 7.01 -6.76
C VAL A 31 7.60 6.08 -6.52
N SER A 32 8.83 6.58 -6.67
CA SER A 32 10.06 5.86 -6.31
C SER A 32 10.34 5.95 -4.80
N ARG A 33 11.20 5.08 -4.26
CA ARG A 33 11.52 5.07 -2.83
C ARG A 33 12.09 6.41 -2.34
N ASP A 34 12.95 7.03 -3.14
CA ASP A 34 13.57 8.31 -2.79
C ASP A 34 12.53 9.46 -2.78
N GLU A 35 11.50 9.35 -3.63
CA GLU A 35 10.42 10.34 -3.71
C GLU A 35 9.38 10.20 -2.60
N GLU A 36 9.22 9.00 -2.03
CA GLU A 36 8.25 8.74 -0.97
C GLU A 36 8.50 9.62 0.26
N GLU A 37 9.77 9.82 0.62
CA GLU A 37 10.18 10.67 1.74
C GLU A 37 9.90 12.16 1.48
N LEU A 38 9.79 12.56 0.21
CA LEU A 38 9.60 13.94 -0.22
C LEU A 38 8.10 14.32 -0.33
N ILE A 39 7.17 13.40 -0.09
CA ILE A 39 5.73 13.67 -0.17
C ILE A 39 5.32 14.61 0.97
N LYS A 40 4.88 15.83 0.62
CA LYS A 40 4.40 16.85 1.55
C LYS A 40 3.11 17.50 1.07
N TYR A 41 2.40 18.16 1.98
CA TYR A 41 1.30 19.05 1.57
C TYR A 41 1.85 20.27 0.84
N HIS A 42 1.07 20.80 -0.10
CA HIS A 42 1.42 22.05 -0.78
C HIS A 42 1.45 23.21 0.25
N PRO A 43 2.47 24.08 0.24
CA PRO A 43 2.62 25.15 1.25
C PRO A 43 1.48 26.18 1.25
N SER A 44 0.81 26.37 0.11
CA SER A 44 -0.38 27.24 0.03
C SER A 44 -1.66 26.62 0.61
N SER A 45 -1.63 25.34 1.02
CA SER A 45 -2.79 24.67 1.57
C SER A 45 -2.93 24.95 3.08
N GLY A 46 -4.13 25.29 3.51
CA GLY A 46 -4.48 25.38 4.94
C GLY A 46 -4.34 24.06 5.71
N LEU A 47 -4.13 22.94 5.00
CA LEU A 47 -3.83 21.63 5.58
C LEU A 47 -2.42 21.55 6.19
N ASN A 48 -1.55 22.51 5.88
CA ASN A 48 -0.23 22.57 6.49
C ASN A 48 -0.31 22.91 8.00
N ASN A 49 -1.39 23.56 8.43
CA ASN A 49 -1.64 23.84 9.84
C ASN A 49 -2.04 22.55 10.61
N PRO A 50 -1.35 22.19 11.70
CA PRO A 50 -1.71 21.05 12.54
C PRO A 50 -3.13 21.12 13.11
N GLU A 51 -3.63 22.33 13.38
CA GLU A 51 -4.94 22.53 14.01
C GLU A 51 -6.13 22.35 13.07
N HIS A 52 -5.91 22.11 11.77
CA HIS A 52 -6.98 22.00 10.80
C HIS A 52 -7.86 20.77 11.08
N ALA A 53 -9.20 20.94 11.07
CA ALA A 53 -10.16 19.88 11.41
C ALA A 53 -9.96 18.59 10.59
N ILE A 54 -9.66 18.73 9.29
CA ILE A 54 -9.36 17.59 8.42
C ILE A 54 -8.11 16.83 8.89
N ARG A 55 -7.10 17.52 9.43
CA ARG A 55 -5.87 16.89 9.90
C ARG A 55 -6.10 16.13 11.20
N LYS A 56 -6.82 16.72 12.16
CA LYS A 56 -7.23 16.05 13.40
C LYS A 56 -8.05 14.78 13.11
N ALA A 57 -8.93 14.82 12.11
CA ALA A 57 -9.69 13.66 11.68
C ALA A 57 -8.81 12.56 11.04
N ILE A 58 -7.74 12.94 10.32
CA ILE A 58 -6.78 11.98 9.73
C ILE A 58 -5.92 11.36 10.84
N GLU A 59 -5.38 12.18 11.74
CA GLU A 59 -4.53 11.75 12.85
C GLU A 59 -5.30 10.82 13.79
N GLY A 60 -6.53 11.18 14.19
CA GLY A 60 -7.36 10.31 15.03
C GLY A 60 -7.78 8.99 14.36
N ARG A 61 -7.72 8.88 13.02
CA ARG A 61 -7.94 7.61 12.32
C ARG A 61 -6.66 6.78 12.21
N ARG A 62 -5.51 7.44 12.08
CA ARG A 62 -4.18 6.80 12.13
C ARG A 62 -3.90 6.20 13.50
N GLU A 63 -4.29 6.89 14.58
CA GLU A 63 -4.16 6.39 15.95
C GLU A 63 -5.01 5.15 16.21
N LYS A 64 -6.21 5.10 15.61
CA LYS A 64 -7.10 3.93 15.68
C LYS A 64 -6.66 2.76 14.80
N ALA A 65 -5.72 2.98 13.90
CA ALA A 65 -5.13 1.90 13.11
C ALA A 65 -4.11 1.18 14.00
N GLU A 66 -4.62 0.36 14.91
CA GLU A 66 -3.82 -0.63 15.59
C GLU A 66 -3.35 -1.64 14.54
N TYR A 67 -2.04 -1.93 14.51
CA TYR A 67 -1.56 -3.11 13.81
C TYR A 67 -2.15 -4.28 14.57
N ALA A 68 -3.22 -4.88 14.05
CA ALA A 68 -3.61 -6.20 14.48
C ALA A 68 -2.39 -7.08 14.19
N VAL A 69 -1.63 -7.38 15.23
CA VAL A 69 -0.77 -8.54 15.25
C VAL A 69 -1.74 -9.71 15.37
N ASP A 70 -2.53 -9.93 14.32
CA ASP A 70 -2.90 -11.30 14.03
C ASP A 70 -1.54 -11.95 13.81
N GLU A 71 -1.13 -12.79 14.74
CA GLU A 71 -0.04 -13.73 14.57
C GLU A 71 -0.44 -14.63 13.39
N VAL A 72 -0.32 -14.11 12.18
CA VAL A 72 -0.23 -14.93 10.98
C VAL A 72 1.21 -15.39 10.96
N ASP A 73 1.56 -16.23 11.92
CA ASP A 73 2.65 -17.16 11.75
C ASP A 73 2.06 -18.33 10.97
N PRO A 74 2.19 -18.41 9.63
CA PRO A 74 2.32 -19.71 9.03
C PRO A 74 3.65 -20.22 9.54
N GLU A 75 3.66 -20.74 10.77
CA GLU A 75 4.83 -21.37 11.35
C GLU A 75 5.27 -22.35 10.26
N ALA A 76 6.47 -22.12 9.70
CA ALA A 76 7.00 -22.93 8.62
C ALA A 76 7.40 -24.27 9.21
N THR A 77 6.40 -25.04 9.62
CA THR A 77 6.59 -26.35 10.19
C THR A 77 7.25 -27.20 9.11
N PRO A 78 8.19 -28.07 9.49
CA PRO A 78 8.78 -29.01 8.55
C PRO A 78 7.71 -29.90 7.87
N GLU A 79 6.54 -30.05 8.49
CA GLU A 79 5.37 -30.73 7.93
C GLU A 79 4.76 -29.97 6.75
N PHE A 80 4.55 -28.65 6.85
CA PHE A 80 4.05 -27.84 5.73
C PHE A 80 5.04 -27.84 4.55
N ALA A 81 6.34 -27.78 4.83
CA ALA A 81 7.37 -27.87 3.79
C ALA A 81 7.40 -29.25 3.11
N ALA A 82 7.15 -30.33 3.86
CA ALA A 82 7.05 -31.68 3.32
C ALA A 82 5.79 -31.85 2.46
N GLU A 83 4.64 -31.33 2.88
CA GLU A 83 3.38 -31.38 2.15
C GLU A 83 3.46 -30.62 0.82
N VAL A 84 4.05 -29.42 0.81
CA VAL A 84 4.26 -28.65 -0.43
C VAL A 84 5.21 -29.37 -1.38
N LYS A 85 6.23 -30.05 -0.86
CA LYS A 85 7.17 -30.84 -1.67
C LYS A 85 6.49 -32.09 -2.25
N GLU A 86 5.71 -32.81 -1.45
CA GLU A 86 4.94 -33.97 -1.91
C GLU A 86 3.90 -33.56 -2.96
N ALA A 87 3.20 -32.46 -2.76
CA ALA A 87 2.26 -31.90 -3.74
C ALA A 87 2.95 -31.49 -5.04
N ALA A 88 4.18 -30.97 -4.98
CA ALA A 88 4.98 -30.65 -6.16
C ALA A 88 5.47 -31.90 -6.91
N GLU A 89 5.76 -33.00 -6.20
CA GLU A 89 6.16 -34.28 -6.79
C GLU A 89 4.96 -35.07 -7.36
N ALA A 90 3.77 -34.95 -6.75
CA ALA A 90 2.53 -35.56 -7.21
C ALA A 90 1.82 -34.77 -8.33
N ALA A 91 2.22 -33.50 -8.55
CA ALA A 91 1.70 -32.72 -9.64
C ALA A 91 2.18 -33.33 -10.98
N PRO A 92 1.26 -33.67 -11.92
CA PRO A 92 1.67 -34.14 -13.23
C PRO A 92 2.51 -33.05 -13.90
N SER A 93 3.74 -33.40 -14.31
CA SER A 93 4.58 -32.49 -15.06
C SER A 93 3.91 -32.17 -16.41
N VAL A 94 4.02 -30.91 -16.83
CA VAL A 94 3.40 -30.37 -18.06
C VAL A 94 3.85 -31.09 -19.36
N GLU A 95 4.77 -32.04 -19.28
CA GLU A 95 5.25 -32.84 -20.41
C GLU A 95 4.29 -33.98 -20.80
N GLU A 96 3.28 -34.32 -19.97
CA GLU A 96 2.28 -35.37 -20.28
C GLU A 96 0.94 -34.87 -20.85
N THR A 97 0.88 -33.62 -21.32
CA THR A 97 -0.17 -33.19 -22.28
C THR A 97 0.44 -32.98 -23.66
N GLY A 98 0.99 -34.06 -24.21
CA GLY A 98 1.10 -34.24 -25.65
C GLY A 98 -0.30 -34.43 -26.22
N GLY A 99 -0.96 -33.31 -26.52
CA GLY A 99 -2.17 -33.26 -27.35
C GLY A 99 -1.82 -32.67 -28.70
N ASP A 100 -1.44 -33.55 -29.62
CA ASP A 100 -1.47 -33.32 -31.07
C ASP A 100 -2.93 -33.07 -31.48
N GLU A 101 -3.26 -31.83 -31.88
CA GLU A 101 -4.20 -31.42 -32.95
C GLU A 101 -4.37 -29.89 -33.01
#